data_AF-A0A372JFM0-F1
#
_entry.id   AF-A0A372JFM0-F1
#
_cell.length_a   1.000
_cell.length_b   1.000
_cell.length_c   1.000
_cell.angle_alpha   90.00
_cell.angle_beta   90.00
_cell.angle_gamma   90.00
#
_symmetry.space_group_name_H-M   'P 1'
#
loop_
_entity.id
_entity.type
_entity.pdbx_description
1 polymer ?
#
loop_
_entity_poly.entity_id
_entity_poly.type
_entity_poly.pdbx_seq_one_letter_code
_entity_poly.pdbx_strand_id
1 'polypeptide(L)'
;AAELWDRAASALGPGRVRERLELEIRAIRASALAGAVVPSRARRARCVAEARALGDVELLTRTIVAFDVPTLWTAREYGSLDTGLLAAAHEALDGLPDGADELRARLLTTIAIEQEGEPGGEGPRRADEALALARRVGRPETLAAALNGRYINAYRRAADRDLRLALATELLELATAHELAAYQVLAHLQLQQVHMARLRPAEAARHRAEGQRLAEQYGLPLLRRISEWHRALGHAFSAEFDEAERAYREVGDDMSRSGIWASEQGVTFFGIFCVRLVRGRVADMVEPAAWMAGQWPHISATADLLALALAAAGRTDEARRAVEDAGPVRPDYFYELALALRARRAIVLGDPGLAAECLAALLPFADHIAGGASAVATIGPIAQTLGDLAAFLGRPDEAAGHYRQAIRVAGAMGVEHWSRAAADALRALGAPAA
;
A
#
# COMPACT_ATOMS: atom_id res chain seq x y z
N ALA A 1 16.91 -23.89 6.53
CA ALA A 1 16.65 -23.38 7.90
C ALA A 1 15.19 -23.50 8.30
N ALA A 2 14.24 -22.91 7.53
CA ALA A 2 12.80 -23.00 7.82
C ALA A 2 12.30 -24.43 8.07
N GLU A 3 12.60 -25.37 7.17
CA GLU A 3 12.23 -26.79 7.32
C GLU A 3 12.83 -27.45 8.58
N LEU A 4 14.04 -27.07 8.98
CA LEU A 4 14.68 -27.64 10.17
C LEU A 4 14.00 -27.15 11.45
N TRP A 5 13.65 -25.86 11.53
CA TRP A 5 12.91 -25.32 12.66
C TRP A 5 11.49 -25.90 12.74
N ASP A 6 10.84 -26.09 11.60
CA ASP A 6 9.52 -26.70 11.54
C ASP A 6 9.51 -28.15 12.05
N ARG A 7 10.48 -28.95 11.59
CA ARG A 7 10.68 -30.32 12.07
C ARG A 7 11.02 -30.37 13.55
N ALA A 8 11.86 -29.45 14.03
CA ALA A 8 12.24 -29.38 15.44
C ALA A 8 11.04 -29.04 16.34
N ALA A 9 10.20 -28.07 15.93
CA ALA A 9 8.99 -27.72 16.67
C ALA A 9 7.97 -28.88 16.68
N SER A 10 7.81 -29.57 15.55
CA SER A 10 6.90 -30.72 15.42
C SER A 10 7.35 -31.96 16.20
N ALA A 11 8.64 -32.09 16.48
CA ALA A 11 9.20 -33.22 17.23
C ALA A 11 8.97 -33.12 18.75
N LEU A 12 8.56 -31.95 19.28
CA LEU A 12 8.27 -31.78 20.70
C LEU A 12 6.86 -32.26 21.04
N GLY A 13 6.77 -33.11 22.06
CA GLY A 13 5.49 -33.61 22.57
C GLY A 13 4.64 -32.56 23.30
N PRO A 14 3.34 -32.84 23.52
CA PRO A 14 2.36 -31.86 24.02
C PRO A 14 2.65 -31.28 25.42
N GLY A 15 3.49 -31.93 26.22
CA GLY A 15 3.86 -31.45 27.56
C GLY A 15 4.95 -30.35 27.60
N ARG A 16 5.54 -29.99 26.44
CA ARG A 16 6.67 -29.05 26.34
C ARG A 16 6.29 -27.77 25.59
N VAL A 17 5.15 -27.19 25.99
CA VAL A 17 4.52 -26.06 25.27
C VAL A 17 5.46 -24.87 25.17
N ARG A 18 6.16 -24.51 26.25
CA ARG A 18 7.11 -23.39 26.25
C ARG A 18 8.24 -23.60 25.24
N GLU A 19 8.93 -24.74 25.31
CA GLU A 19 10.06 -25.01 24.42
C GLU A 19 9.62 -25.14 22.96
N ARG A 20 8.41 -25.68 22.73
CA ARG A 20 7.80 -25.69 21.40
C ARG A 20 7.59 -24.29 20.87
N LEU A 21 6.99 -23.39 21.66
CA LEU A 21 6.77 -22.00 21.26
C LEU A 21 8.08 -21.26 20.94
N GLU A 22 9.17 -21.56 21.64
CA GLU A 22 10.49 -20.99 21.30
C GLU A 22 11.01 -21.44 19.93
N LEU A 23 10.78 -22.71 19.56
CA LEU A 23 11.12 -23.20 18.23
C LEU A 23 10.18 -22.65 17.16
N GLU A 24 8.88 -22.53 17.48
CA GLU A 24 7.87 -21.93 16.63
C GLU A 24 8.22 -20.48 16.26
N ILE A 25 8.69 -19.66 17.22
CA ILE A 25 9.16 -18.29 16.96
C ILE A 25 10.24 -18.26 15.86
N ARG A 26 11.21 -19.18 15.93
CA ARG A 26 12.28 -19.28 14.92
C ARG A 26 11.76 -19.79 13.58
N ALA A 27 10.82 -20.74 13.61
CA ALA A 27 10.18 -21.30 12.41
C ALA A 27 9.35 -20.24 11.67
N ILE A 28 8.54 -19.45 12.40
CA ILE A 28 7.73 -18.35 11.84
C ILE A 28 8.62 -17.38 11.09
N ARG A 29 9.69 -16.87 11.72
CA ARG A 29 10.59 -15.89 11.10
C ARG A 29 11.28 -16.46 9.87
N ALA A 30 11.83 -17.68 9.98
CA ALA A 30 12.57 -18.31 8.87
C ALA A 30 11.66 -18.62 7.68
N SER A 31 10.45 -19.12 7.91
CA SER A 31 9.47 -19.42 6.87
C SER A 31 8.95 -18.16 6.19
N ALA A 32 8.70 -17.10 6.97
CA ALA A 32 8.22 -15.84 6.42
C ALA A 32 9.28 -15.16 5.53
N LEU A 33 10.56 -15.15 5.95
CA LEU A 33 11.67 -14.68 5.12
C LEU A 33 11.90 -15.53 3.86
N ALA A 34 11.59 -16.82 3.92
CA ALA A 34 11.62 -17.70 2.75
C ALA A 34 10.44 -17.50 1.77
N GLY A 35 9.52 -16.56 2.08
CA GLY A 35 8.39 -16.21 1.22
C GLY A 35 7.07 -16.89 1.61
N ALA A 36 7.03 -17.74 2.63
CA ALA A 36 5.80 -18.37 3.11
C ALA A 36 5.00 -17.43 4.04
N VAL A 37 4.63 -16.25 3.55
CA VAL A 37 4.00 -15.15 4.31
C VAL A 37 2.67 -15.57 4.93
N VAL A 38 1.69 -15.99 4.11
CA VAL A 38 0.35 -16.36 4.58
C VAL A 38 0.39 -17.55 5.56
N PRO A 39 1.08 -18.68 5.24
CA PRO A 39 1.22 -19.79 6.21
C PRO A 39 1.90 -19.37 7.52
N SER A 40 2.90 -18.49 7.46
CA SER A 40 3.62 -18.03 8.66
C SER A 40 2.75 -17.13 9.53
N ARG A 41 1.86 -16.30 8.96
CA ARG A 41 0.86 -15.55 9.73
C ARG A 41 -0.14 -16.47 10.42
N ALA A 42 -0.68 -17.46 9.71
CA ALA A 42 -1.60 -18.43 10.29
C ALA A 42 -0.93 -19.24 11.41
N ARG A 43 0.35 -19.60 11.23
CA ARG A 43 1.18 -20.23 12.26
C ARG A 43 1.36 -19.33 13.48
N ARG A 44 1.74 -18.06 13.27
CA ARG A 44 1.84 -17.05 14.35
C ARG A 44 0.54 -16.94 15.14
N ALA A 45 -0.61 -16.83 14.48
CA ALA A 45 -1.90 -16.68 15.16
C ALA A 45 -2.20 -17.84 16.13
N ARG A 46 -1.91 -19.09 15.72
CA ARG A 46 -2.05 -20.26 16.61
C ARG A 46 -1.10 -20.18 17.81
N CYS A 47 0.17 -19.86 17.57
CA CYS A 47 1.15 -19.74 18.66
C CYS A 47 0.82 -18.59 19.62
N VAL A 48 0.27 -17.48 19.13
CA VAL A 48 -0.18 -16.36 19.97
C VAL A 48 -1.30 -16.81 20.90
N ALA A 49 -2.29 -17.56 20.39
CA ALA A 49 -3.37 -18.09 21.22
C ALA A 49 -2.85 -19.02 22.34
N GLU A 50 -1.90 -19.90 22.02
CA GLU A 50 -1.28 -20.80 23.00
C GLU A 50 -0.40 -20.05 24.02
N ALA A 51 0.43 -19.11 23.57
CA ALA A 51 1.28 -18.30 24.44
C ALA A 51 0.44 -17.44 25.40
N ARG A 52 -0.68 -16.90 24.90
CA ARG A 52 -1.65 -16.14 25.72
C ARG A 52 -2.27 -17.02 26.80
N ALA A 53 -2.66 -18.25 26.47
CA ALA A 53 -3.21 -19.20 27.44
C ALA A 53 -2.20 -19.63 28.52
N LEU A 54 -0.90 -19.60 28.22
CA LEU A 54 0.16 -19.92 29.19
C LEU A 54 0.38 -18.80 30.23
N GLY A 55 -0.02 -17.56 29.93
CA GLY A 55 0.12 -16.41 30.82
C GLY A 55 1.54 -15.84 30.95
N ASP A 56 2.50 -16.28 30.11
CA ASP A 56 3.84 -15.68 30.05
C ASP A 56 3.85 -14.52 29.05
N VAL A 57 3.87 -13.29 29.57
CA VAL A 57 3.82 -12.06 28.77
C VAL A 57 5.04 -11.88 27.87
N GLU A 58 6.23 -12.28 28.32
CA GLU A 58 7.45 -12.14 27.52
C GLU A 58 7.42 -13.11 26.33
N LEU A 59 7.01 -14.37 26.57
CA LEU A 59 6.85 -15.36 25.51
C LEU A 59 5.73 -14.98 24.54
N LEU A 60 4.61 -14.47 25.04
CA LEU A 60 3.54 -13.92 24.21
C LEU A 60 4.06 -12.80 23.31
N THR A 61 4.76 -11.82 23.89
CA THR A 61 5.36 -10.71 23.14
C THR A 61 6.30 -11.21 22.06
N ARG A 62 7.25 -12.10 22.41
CA ARG A 62 8.22 -12.70 21.47
C ARG A 62 7.52 -13.46 20.34
N THR A 63 6.38 -14.09 20.63
CA THR A 63 5.56 -14.80 19.64
C THR A 63 4.85 -13.85 18.68
N ILE A 64 4.29 -12.75 19.19
CA ILE A 64 3.65 -11.70 18.38
C ILE A 64 4.65 -11.09 17.41
N VAL A 65 5.84 -10.73 17.90
CA VAL A 65 6.91 -10.10 17.10
C VAL A 65 7.77 -11.11 16.33
N ALA A 66 7.39 -12.40 16.29
CA ALA A 66 8.12 -13.42 15.55
C ALA A 66 8.00 -13.24 14.02
N PHE A 67 6.85 -12.71 13.58
CA PHE A 67 6.61 -12.32 12.19
C PHE A 67 7.10 -10.89 11.97
N ASP A 68 8.42 -10.72 12.00
CA ASP A 68 9.12 -9.45 11.80
C ASP A 68 9.85 -9.51 10.46
N VAL A 69 9.07 -9.38 9.38
CA VAL A 69 9.54 -9.43 8.00
C VAL A 69 9.42 -8.05 7.39
N PRO A 70 10.48 -7.52 6.74
CA PRO A 70 10.42 -6.26 6.02
C PRO A 70 9.25 -6.24 5.05
N THR A 71 8.44 -5.19 5.09
CA THR A 71 7.20 -5.13 4.32
C THR A 71 7.02 -3.81 3.60
N LEU A 72 6.61 -3.85 2.34
CA LEU A 72 6.28 -2.66 1.56
C LEU A 72 4.80 -2.28 1.69
N TRP A 73 3.95 -3.28 1.85
CA TRP A 73 2.49 -3.18 1.94
C TRP A 73 1.97 -4.17 2.98
N THR A 74 0.72 -4.02 3.40
CA THR A 74 0.13 -4.92 4.39
C THR A 74 0.11 -6.38 3.95
N ALA A 75 0.57 -7.30 4.81
CA ALA A 75 0.68 -8.74 4.53
C ALA A 75 -0.62 -9.54 4.75
N ARG A 76 -1.70 -8.88 5.16
CA ARG A 76 -3.03 -9.46 5.40
C ARG A 76 -3.99 -9.05 4.28
N GLU A 77 -5.20 -9.62 4.28
CA GLU A 77 -6.24 -9.19 3.35
C GLU A 77 -6.44 -7.67 3.45
N TYR A 78 -6.43 -7.00 2.29
CA TYR A 78 -6.56 -5.55 2.22
C TYR A 78 -7.89 -5.10 2.84
N GLY A 79 -7.85 -3.99 3.59
CA GLY A 79 -9.03 -3.44 4.25
C GLY A 79 -9.56 -4.21 5.47
N SER A 80 -9.02 -5.39 5.79
CA SER A 80 -9.45 -6.15 6.98
C SER A 80 -8.84 -5.56 8.27
N LEU A 81 -9.06 -6.17 9.45
CA LEU A 81 -8.32 -5.93 10.70
C LEU A 81 -8.19 -7.23 11.51
N ASP A 82 -6.99 -7.54 12.00
CA ASP A 82 -6.77 -8.72 12.87
C ASP A 82 -6.99 -8.34 14.34
N THR A 83 -8.26 -8.23 14.73
CA THR A 83 -8.67 -7.77 16.06
C THR A 83 -8.18 -8.68 17.19
N GLY A 84 -8.09 -9.99 16.93
CA GLY A 84 -7.57 -10.97 17.89
C GLY A 84 -6.08 -10.77 18.19
N LEU A 85 -5.27 -10.57 17.14
CA LEU A 85 -3.85 -10.26 17.29
C LEU A 85 -3.64 -8.90 17.99
N LEU A 86 -4.39 -7.87 17.60
CA LEU A 86 -4.28 -6.54 18.22
C LEU A 86 -4.63 -6.59 19.70
N ALA A 87 -5.70 -7.28 20.09
CA ALA A 87 -6.07 -7.45 21.49
C ALA A 87 -4.95 -8.16 22.29
N ALA A 88 -4.33 -9.19 21.73
CA ALA A 88 -3.19 -9.86 22.36
C ALA A 88 -1.95 -8.96 22.43
N ALA A 89 -1.72 -8.12 21.42
CA ALA A 89 -0.61 -7.17 21.40
C ALA A 89 -0.78 -6.03 22.41
N HIS A 90 -2.00 -5.53 22.61
CA HIS A 90 -2.30 -4.55 23.65
C HIS A 90 -2.14 -5.15 25.05
N GLU A 91 -2.67 -6.36 25.30
CA GLU A 91 -2.46 -7.07 26.56
C GLU A 91 -0.97 -7.29 26.87
N ALA A 92 -0.21 -7.73 25.87
CA ALA A 92 1.23 -7.91 26.01
C ALA A 92 1.95 -6.58 26.32
N LEU A 93 1.53 -5.48 25.67
CA LEU A 93 2.13 -4.16 25.87
C LEU A 93 1.93 -3.65 27.30
N ASP A 94 0.75 -3.90 27.87
CA ASP A 94 0.38 -3.50 29.24
C ASP A 94 1.08 -4.37 30.30
N GLY A 95 1.34 -5.64 30.00
CA GLY A 95 1.99 -6.58 30.93
C GLY A 95 3.53 -6.62 30.85
N LEU A 96 4.15 -5.97 29.85
CA LEU A 96 5.61 -5.99 29.69
C LEU A 96 6.31 -5.30 30.87
N PRO A 97 7.34 -5.92 31.48
CA PRO A 97 8.06 -5.33 32.60
C PRO A 97 8.84 -4.08 32.18
N ASP A 98 9.15 -3.23 33.16
CA ASP A 98 10.08 -2.13 32.99
C ASP A 98 11.46 -2.65 32.53
N GLY A 99 12.10 -1.93 31.61
CA GLY A 99 13.40 -2.33 31.04
C GLY A 99 13.32 -3.26 29.82
N ALA A 100 12.14 -3.74 29.44
CA ALA A 100 11.93 -4.51 28.20
C ALA A 100 11.80 -3.63 26.93
N ASP A 101 12.59 -2.56 26.85
CA ASP A 101 12.46 -1.48 25.87
C ASP A 101 12.57 -1.97 24.41
N GLU A 102 13.46 -2.93 24.13
CA GLU A 102 13.60 -3.50 22.79
C GLU A 102 12.33 -4.25 22.35
N LEU A 103 11.79 -5.12 23.23
CA LEU A 103 10.56 -5.87 22.95
C LEU A 103 9.36 -4.94 22.85
N ARG A 104 9.30 -3.91 23.70
CA ARG A 104 8.27 -2.87 23.65
C ARG A 104 8.31 -2.13 22.31
N ALA A 105 9.49 -1.76 21.80
CA ALA A 105 9.62 -1.12 20.50
C ALA A 105 9.12 -2.02 19.37
N ARG A 106 9.52 -3.30 19.36
CA ARG A 106 9.08 -4.27 18.33
C ARG A 106 7.57 -4.55 18.39
N LEU A 107 6.99 -4.58 19.59
CA LEU A 107 5.54 -4.75 19.78
C LEU A 107 4.76 -3.53 19.29
N LEU A 108 5.20 -2.31 19.62
CA LEU A 108 4.63 -1.07 19.10
C LEU A 108 4.70 -1.00 17.57
N THR A 109 5.84 -1.39 16.98
CA THR A 109 6.00 -1.55 15.53
C THR A 109 4.97 -2.52 14.96
N THR A 110 4.76 -3.67 15.62
CA THR A 110 3.77 -4.67 15.18
C THR A 110 2.35 -4.10 15.20
N ILE A 111 1.96 -3.41 16.28
CA ILE A 111 0.65 -2.74 16.37
C ILE A 111 0.50 -1.70 15.25
N ALA A 112 1.53 -0.89 15.01
CA ALA A 112 1.51 0.11 13.96
C ALA A 112 1.33 -0.51 12.56
N ILE A 113 1.96 -1.65 12.29
CA ILE A 113 1.83 -2.35 11.01
C ILE A 113 0.44 -2.97 10.86
N GLU A 114 -0.09 -3.62 11.90
CA GLU A 114 -1.41 -4.24 11.83
C GLU A 114 -2.53 -3.19 11.77
N GLN A 115 -2.30 -1.96 12.26
CA GLN A 115 -3.20 -0.80 12.17
C GLN A 115 -3.03 0.02 10.88
N GLU A 116 -2.17 -0.39 9.94
CA GLU A 116 -1.95 0.34 8.69
C GLU A 116 -3.26 0.54 7.93
N GLY A 117 -3.49 1.77 7.44
CA GLY A 117 -4.70 2.16 6.71
C GLY A 117 -5.96 2.30 7.55
N GLU A 118 -5.94 2.08 8.86
CA GLU A 118 -7.12 2.34 9.70
C GLU A 118 -7.33 3.85 9.88
N PRO A 119 -8.59 4.37 9.81
CA PRO A 119 -8.86 5.80 9.92
C PRO A 119 -8.48 6.38 11.28
N GLY A 120 -8.41 5.55 12.32
CA GLY A 120 -7.98 5.94 13.66
C GLY A 120 -6.54 6.47 13.71
N GLY A 121 -6.19 7.18 14.79
CA GLY A 121 -4.85 7.73 15.00
C GLY A 121 -3.84 6.76 15.62
N GLU A 122 -4.25 5.52 15.95
CA GLU A 122 -3.39 4.59 16.69
C GLU A 122 -2.16 4.17 15.89
N GLY A 123 -2.31 3.74 14.62
CA GLY A 123 -1.18 3.25 13.81
C GLY A 123 -0.02 4.26 13.75
N PRO A 124 -0.24 5.51 13.31
CA PRO A 124 0.79 6.54 13.29
C PRO A 124 1.39 6.85 14.67
N ARG A 125 0.56 6.95 15.72
CA ARG A 125 1.03 7.22 17.08
C ARG A 125 1.94 6.10 17.59
N ARG A 126 1.55 4.84 17.39
CA ARG A 126 2.35 3.67 17.78
C ARG A 126 3.64 3.58 16.98
N ALA A 127 3.61 3.97 15.70
CA ALA A 127 4.80 4.04 14.88
C ALA A 127 5.80 5.12 15.37
N ASP A 128 5.31 6.30 15.74
CA ASP A 128 6.13 7.37 16.32
C ASP A 128 6.75 6.94 17.67
N GLU A 129 5.95 6.32 18.56
CA GLU A 129 6.41 5.76 19.83
C GLU A 129 7.48 4.67 19.62
N ALA A 130 7.25 3.74 18.69
CA ALA A 130 8.17 2.66 18.36
C ALA A 130 9.51 3.20 17.85
N LEU A 131 9.49 4.16 16.91
CA LEU A 131 10.69 4.75 16.33
C LEU A 131 11.50 5.52 17.37
N ALA A 132 10.84 6.31 18.22
CA ALA A 132 11.50 7.03 19.30
C ALA A 132 12.16 6.08 20.31
N LEU A 133 11.51 4.98 20.66
CA LEU A 133 12.05 3.97 21.56
C LEU A 133 13.20 3.17 20.92
N ALA A 134 13.05 2.75 19.66
CA ALA A 134 14.08 2.03 18.92
C ALA A 134 15.38 2.84 18.79
N ARG A 135 15.28 4.15 18.58
CA ARG A 135 16.44 5.06 18.58
C ARG A 135 17.17 5.10 19.92
N ARG A 136 16.45 5.05 21.05
CA ARG A 136 17.07 5.00 22.38
C ARG A 136 17.73 3.65 22.66
N VAL A 137 17.08 2.57 22.23
CA VAL A 137 17.59 1.19 22.39
C VAL A 137 18.86 0.96 21.57
N GLY A 138 18.99 1.58 20.40
CA GLY A 138 20.23 1.58 19.61
C GLY A 138 20.55 0.23 18.95
N ARG A 139 19.56 -0.65 18.79
CA ARG A 139 19.72 -1.94 18.09
C ARG A 139 19.34 -1.79 16.61
N PRO A 140 20.25 -2.08 15.66
CA PRO A 140 20.02 -1.84 14.23
C PRO A 140 18.76 -2.50 13.67
N GLU A 141 18.51 -3.77 13.98
CA GLU A 141 17.33 -4.49 13.48
C GLU A 141 16.02 -3.92 14.04
N THR A 142 16.01 -3.52 15.31
CA THR A 142 14.85 -2.88 15.95
C THR A 142 14.55 -1.52 15.33
N LEU A 143 15.60 -0.74 15.05
CA LEU A 143 15.46 0.56 14.38
C LEU A 143 14.99 0.38 12.94
N ALA A 144 15.53 -0.58 12.20
CA ALA A 144 15.11 -0.89 10.83
C ALA A 144 13.62 -1.28 10.77
N ALA A 145 13.16 -2.14 11.69
CA ALA A 145 11.75 -2.50 11.80
C ALA A 145 10.86 -1.29 12.12
N ALA A 146 11.27 -0.44 13.06
CA ALA A 146 10.51 0.76 13.44
C ALA A 146 10.45 1.80 12.30
N LEU A 147 11.54 2.00 11.56
CA LEU A 147 11.56 2.83 10.35
C LEU A 147 10.58 2.30 9.31
N ASN A 148 10.54 0.98 9.09
CA ASN A 148 9.58 0.36 8.19
C ASN A 148 8.12 0.57 8.66
N GLY A 149 7.83 0.30 9.94
CA GLY A 149 6.49 0.51 10.50
C GLY A 149 6.04 1.97 10.41
N ARG A 150 6.97 2.92 10.57
CA ARG A 150 6.69 4.35 10.40
C ARG A 150 6.48 4.77 8.96
N TYR A 151 7.23 4.19 8.02
CA TYR A 151 7.09 4.44 6.59
C TYR A 151 5.69 4.06 6.10
N ILE A 152 5.19 2.86 6.47
CA ILE A 152 3.88 2.41 5.98
C ILE A 152 2.69 3.15 6.62
N ASN A 153 2.93 3.91 7.69
CA ASN A 153 1.95 4.78 8.33
C ASN A 153 2.07 6.26 7.87
N ALA A 154 2.77 6.52 6.76
CA ALA A 154 3.04 7.86 6.22
C ALA A 154 2.43 8.06 4.82
N TYR A 155 1.10 7.95 4.71
CA TYR A 155 0.35 8.16 3.46
C TYR A 155 -0.84 9.12 3.57
N ARG A 156 -1.08 9.71 4.75
CA ARG A 156 -2.33 10.44 5.03
C ARG A 156 -2.32 11.87 4.51
N ARG A 157 -1.13 12.45 4.34
CA ARG A 157 -0.93 13.88 4.02
C ARG A 157 0.06 13.99 2.88
N ALA A 158 -0.07 15.02 2.04
CA ALA A 158 0.90 15.29 0.97
C ALA A 158 2.34 15.41 1.49
N ALA A 159 2.53 16.05 2.66
CA ALA A 159 3.82 16.17 3.34
C ALA A 159 4.44 14.81 3.74
N ASP A 160 3.64 13.75 3.85
CA ASP A 160 4.15 12.43 4.19
C ASP A 160 5.04 11.85 3.07
N ARG A 161 4.96 12.35 1.83
CA ARG A 161 5.89 11.99 0.74
C ARG A 161 7.36 12.29 1.12
N ASP A 162 7.63 13.46 1.68
CA ASP A 162 8.99 13.85 2.05
C ASP A 162 9.45 13.14 3.34
N LEU A 163 8.51 12.87 4.26
CA LEU A 163 8.79 12.03 5.42
C LEU A 163 9.19 10.60 4.99
N ARG A 164 8.47 10.00 4.04
CA ARG A 164 8.79 8.69 3.49
C ARG A 164 10.17 8.67 2.83
N LEU A 165 10.57 9.74 2.15
CA LEU A 165 11.93 9.87 1.61
C LEU A 165 12.97 9.80 2.72
N ALA A 166 12.80 10.59 3.78
CA ALA A 166 13.73 10.63 4.91
C ALA A 166 13.84 9.26 5.59
N LEU A 167 12.71 8.61 5.88
CA LEU A 167 12.66 7.29 6.52
C LEU A 167 13.33 6.20 5.66
N ALA A 168 13.05 6.17 4.35
CA ALA A 168 13.63 5.17 3.45
C ALA A 168 15.13 5.40 3.23
N THR A 169 15.58 6.67 3.25
CA THR A 169 17.01 7.01 3.18
C THR A 169 17.74 6.57 4.44
N GLU A 170 17.22 6.90 5.62
CA GLU A 170 17.77 6.45 6.91
C GLU A 170 17.80 4.92 7.00
N LEU A 171 16.77 4.24 6.51
CA LEU A 171 16.73 2.77 6.45
C LEU A 171 17.81 2.20 5.53
N LEU A 172 18.04 2.81 4.35
CA LEU A 172 19.08 2.35 3.43
C LEU A 172 20.47 2.50 4.04
N GLU A 173 20.77 3.65 4.65
CA GLU A 173 22.04 3.93 5.31
C GLU A 173 22.30 2.94 6.45
N LEU A 174 21.31 2.77 7.34
CA LEU A 174 21.38 1.84 8.47
C LEU A 174 21.56 0.39 7.99
N ALA A 175 20.76 -0.05 7.03
CA ALA A 175 20.79 -1.42 6.53
C ALA A 175 22.11 -1.73 5.82
N THR A 176 22.69 -0.75 5.12
CA THR A 176 24.01 -0.90 4.48
C THR A 176 25.12 -0.99 5.53
N ALA A 177 25.10 -0.10 6.54
CA ALA A 177 26.14 -0.06 7.58
C ALA A 177 26.17 -1.32 8.47
N HIS A 178 25.02 -1.99 8.64
CA HIS A 178 24.87 -3.16 9.50
C HIS A 178 24.55 -4.45 8.74
N GLU A 179 24.75 -4.48 7.41
CA GLU A 179 24.57 -5.66 6.56
C GLU A 179 23.17 -6.32 6.66
N LEU A 180 22.13 -5.50 6.84
CA LEU A 180 20.74 -5.95 6.97
C LEU A 180 20.11 -6.16 5.58
N ALA A 181 20.54 -7.21 4.88
CA ALA A 181 20.20 -7.50 3.48
C ALA A 181 18.71 -7.29 3.10
N ALA A 182 17.78 -7.85 3.89
CA ALA A 182 16.35 -7.75 3.59
C ALA A 182 15.81 -6.31 3.74
N TYR A 183 16.34 -5.54 4.70
CA TYR A 183 15.99 -4.13 4.86
C TYR A 183 16.67 -3.23 3.83
N GLN A 184 17.86 -3.60 3.34
CA GLN A 184 18.53 -2.88 2.26
C GLN A 184 17.70 -2.99 0.96
N VAL A 185 17.22 -4.20 0.61
CA VAL A 185 16.31 -4.39 -0.53
C VAL A 185 14.99 -3.64 -0.32
N LEU A 186 14.40 -3.70 0.88
CA LEU A 186 13.18 -2.95 1.18
C LEU A 186 13.38 -1.44 0.98
N ALA A 187 14.49 -0.88 1.47
CA ALA A 187 14.78 0.54 1.34
C ALA A 187 14.89 0.97 -0.14
N HIS A 188 15.49 0.15 -1.00
CA HIS A 188 15.49 0.38 -2.45
C HIS A 188 14.08 0.38 -3.05
N LEU A 189 13.20 -0.55 -2.63
CA LEU A 189 11.80 -0.56 -3.08
C LEU A 189 11.02 0.70 -2.61
N GLN A 190 11.24 1.11 -1.36
CA GLN A 190 10.62 2.31 -0.80
C GLN A 190 11.11 3.59 -1.50
N LEU A 191 12.41 3.73 -1.69
CA LEU A 191 12.99 4.87 -2.42
C LEU A 191 12.50 4.92 -3.87
N GLN A 192 12.35 3.76 -4.51
CA GLN A 192 11.75 3.67 -5.83
C GLN A 192 10.29 4.21 -5.85
N GLN A 193 9.44 3.85 -4.88
CA GLN A 193 8.08 4.41 -4.78
C GLN A 193 8.10 5.92 -4.54
N VAL A 194 8.95 6.39 -3.61
CA VAL A 194 9.04 7.80 -3.26
C VAL A 194 9.54 8.63 -4.44
N HIS A 195 10.55 8.17 -5.17
CA HIS A 195 11.05 8.88 -6.35
C HIS A 195 10.01 8.92 -7.48
N MET A 196 9.20 7.87 -7.66
CA MET A 196 8.04 7.94 -8.56
C MET A 196 7.03 9.02 -8.10
N ALA A 197 6.70 9.07 -6.81
CA ALA A 197 5.80 10.08 -6.24
C ALA A 197 6.37 11.52 -6.30
N ARG A 198 7.70 11.66 -6.41
CA ARG A 198 8.41 12.96 -6.55
C ARG A 198 8.70 13.34 -8.01
N LEU A 199 8.16 12.59 -8.97
CA LEU A 199 8.36 12.81 -10.41
C LEU A 199 9.84 12.70 -10.83
N ARG A 200 10.54 11.70 -10.28
CA ARG A 200 11.97 11.41 -10.51
C ARG A 200 12.14 10.00 -11.09
N PRO A 201 11.66 9.74 -12.32
CA PRO A 201 11.62 8.39 -12.88
C PRO A 201 13.00 7.76 -13.08
N ALA A 202 14.04 8.57 -13.36
CA ALA A 202 15.41 8.07 -13.50
C ALA A 202 15.99 7.54 -12.18
N GLU A 203 15.77 8.28 -11.09
CA GLU A 203 16.16 7.88 -9.74
C GLU A 203 15.37 6.66 -9.28
N ALA A 204 14.06 6.61 -9.56
CA ALA A 204 13.23 5.44 -9.30
C ALA A 204 13.76 4.19 -10.04
N ALA A 205 14.14 4.34 -11.32
CA ALA A 205 14.71 3.24 -12.11
C ALA A 205 16.05 2.74 -11.53
N ARG A 206 16.90 3.63 -11.02
CA ARG A 206 18.16 3.25 -10.35
C ARG A 206 17.91 2.42 -9.10
N HIS A 207 17.02 2.88 -8.22
CA HIS A 207 16.69 2.11 -7.02
C HIS A 207 16.02 0.78 -7.33
N ARG A 208 15.17 0.71 -8.37
CA ARG A 208 14.59 -0.54 -8.85
C ARG A 208 15.68 -1.53 -9.26
N ALA A 209 16.60 -1.12 -10.13
CA ALA A 209 17.65 -1.99 -10.66
C ALA A 209 18.53 -2.54 -9.53
N GLU A 210 18.93 -1.68 -8.58
CA GLU A 210 19.76 -2.09 -7.46
C GLU A 210 18.99 -3.00 -6.47
N GLY A 211 17.73 -2.67 -6.16
CA GLY A 211 16.88 -3.53 -5.34
C GLY A 211 16.69 -4.93 -5.93
N GLN A 212 16.48 -5.03 -7.25
CA GLN A 212 16.37 -6.31 -7.96
C GLN A 212 17.69 -7.10 -7.90
N ARG A 213 18.82 -6.45 -8.16
CA ARG A 213 20.16 -7.06 -8.08
C ARG A 213 20.45 -7.62 -6.69
N LEU A 214 20.15 -6.86 -5.64
CA LEU A 214 20.35 -7.29 -4.24
C LEU A 214 19.37 -8.40 -3.84
N ALA A 215 18.10 -8.32 -4.28
CA ALA A 215 17.12 -9.37 -4.02
C ALA A 215 17.54 -10.71 -4.63
N GLU A 216 18.13 -10.69 -5.84
CA GLU A 216 18.71 -11.88 -6.46
C GLU A 216 19.95 -12.37 -5.71
N GLN A 217 20.89 -11.47 -5.41
CA GLN A 217 22.13 -11.80 -4.67
C GLN A 217 21.85 -12.47 -3.32
N TYR A 218 20.85 -12.00 -2.58
CA TYR A 218 20.50 -12.52 -1.25
C TYR A 218 19.44 -13.62 -1.27
N GLY A 219 18.95 -14.04 -2.44
CA GLY A 219 17.92 -15.06 -2.55
C GLY A 219 16.61 -14.67 -1.87
N LEU A 220 16.13 -13.44 -2.09
CA LEU A 220 14.91 -12.85 -1.52
C LEU A 220 13.78 -12.80 -2.58
N PRO A 221 13.16 -13.93 -2.92
CA PRO A 221 12.23 -14.03 -4.05
C PRO A 221 10.98 -13.17 -3.89
N LEU A 222 10.50 -12.94 -2.67
CA LEU A 222 9.34 -12.09 -2.41
C LEU A 222 9.60 -10.63 -2.80
N LEU A 223 10.70 -10.07 -2.34
CA LEU A 223 11.06 -8.67 -2.63
C LEU A 223 11.38 -8.48 -4.12
N ARG A 224 11.96 -9.49 -4.78
CA ARG A 224 12.12 -9.50 -6.23
C ARG A 224 10.76 -9.42 -6.95
N ARG A 225 9.78 -10.24 -6.54
CA ARG A 225 8.44 -10.29 -7.17
C ARG A 225 7.64 -8.99 -7.00
N ILE A 226 7.77 -8.30 -5.87
CA ILE A 226 7.12 -6.99 -5.64
C ILE A 226 7.52 -5.96 -6.72
N SER A 227 8.75 -6.06 -7.26
CA SER A 227 9.22 -5.19 -8.34
C SER A 227 8.50 -5.41 -9.68
N GLU A 228 7.82 -6.54 -9.88
CA GLU A 228 7.18 -6.87 -11.17
C GLU A 228 5.90 -6.07 -11.43
N TRP A 229 5.14 -5.69 -10.40
CA TRP A 229 3.97 -4.80 -10.55
C TRP A 229 4.34 -3.46 -11.20
N HIS A 230 5.51 -2.94 -10.85
CA HIS A 230 6.04 -1.71 -11.44
C HIS A 230 6.35 -1.86 -12.94
N ARG A 231 6.61 -3.09 -13.43
CA ARG A 231 6.76 -3.34 -14.87
C ARG A 231 5.42 -3.09 -15.58
N ALA A 232 4.33 -3.63 -15.04
CA ALA A 232 2.99 -3.44 -15.60
C ALA A 232 2.58 -1.96 -15.61
N LEU A 233 2.88 -1.23 -14.54
CA LEU A 233 2.65 0.22 -14.49
C LEU A 233 3.46 0.99 -15.55
N GLY A 234 4.69 0.55 -15.86
CA GLY A 234 5.53 1.16 -16.89
C GLY A 234 4.86 1.20 -18.27
N HIS A 235 4.18 0.12 -18.67
CA HIS A 235 3.44 0.08 -19.95
C HIS A 235 2.27 1.08 -19.98
N ALA A 236 1.63 1.34 -18.83
CA ALA A 236 0.57 2.34 -18.72
C ALA A 236 1.11 3.77 -18.93
N PHE A 237 2.35 4.07 -18.52
CA PHE A 237 2.99 5.37 -18.79
C PHE A 237 3.31 5.57 -20.28
N SER A 238 3.70 4.52 -20.99
CA SER A 238 4.01 4.58 -22.43
C SER A 238 2.77 4.51 -23.34
N ALA A 239 1.56 4.46 -22.78
CA ALA A 239 0.30 4.22 -23.50
C ALA A 239 0.24 2.87 -24.26
N GLU A 240 1.05 1.90 -23.86
CA GLU A 240 1.03 0.51 -24.32
C GLU A 240 -0.01 -0.27 -23.51
N PHE A 241 -1.28 0.12 -23.65
CA PHE A 241 -2.30 -0.33 -22.70
C PHE A 241 -2.63 -1.83 -22.79
N ASP A 242 -2.54 -2.43 -23.98
CA ASP A 242 -2.78 -3.86 -24.15
C ASP A 242 -1.65 -4.68 -23.50
N GLU A 243 -0.42 -4.19 -23.61
CA GLU A 243 0.77 -4.72 -22.91
C GLU A 243 0.63 -4.55 -21.40
N ALA A 244 0.10 -3.42 -20.92
CA ALA A 244 -0.17 -3.20 -19.50
C ALA A 244 -1.19 -4.23 -18.97
N GLU A 245 -2.33 -4.42 -19.65
CA GLU A 245 -3.34 -5.43 -19.26
C GLU A 245 -2.79 -6.85 -19.30
N ARG A 246 -1.89 -7.17 -20.24
CA ARG A 246 -1.21 -8.47 -20.31
C ARG A 246 -0.25 -8.65 -19.13
N ALA A 247 0.58 -7.65 -18.85
CA ALA A 247 1.55 -7.67 -17.76
C ALA A 247 0.86 -7.80 -16.38
N TYR A 248 -0.25 -7.09 -16.14
CA TYR A 248 -1.01 -7.24 -14.89
C TYR A 248 -1.53 -8.68 -14.72
N ARG A 249 -2.06 -9.30 -15.78
CA ARG A 249 -2.53 -10.70 -15.73
C ARG A 249 -1.39 -11.67 -15.47
N GLU A 250 -0.27 -11.53 -16.16
CA GLU A 250 0.92 -12.38 -15.95
C GLU A 250 1.41 -12.33 -14.50
N VAL A 251 1.49 -11.12 -13.92
CA VAL A 251 1.90 -10.93 -12.53
C VAL A 251 0.87 -11.54 -11.57
N GLY A 252 -0.43 -11.30 -11.80
CA GLY A 252 -1.50 -11.87 -11.01
C GLY A 252 -1.53 -13.39 -10.99
N ASP A 253 -1.35 -14.03 -12.16
CA ASP A 253 -1.31 -15.49 -12.30
C ASP A 253 -0.08 -16.10 -11.60
N ASP A 254 1.09 -15.46 -11.73
CA ASP A 254 2.31 -15.93 -11.07
C ASP A 254 2.24 -15.83 -9.55
N MET A 255 1.65 -14.75 -9.05
CA MET A 255 1.45 -14.55 -7.62
C MET A 255 0.41 -15.54 -7.07
N SER A 256 -0.72 -15.73 -7.77
CA SER A 256 -1.78 -16.65 -7.34
C SER A 256 -1.28 -18.09 -7.19
N ARG A 257 -0.37 -18.52 -8.06
CA ARG A 257 0.27 -19.85 -7.96
C ARG A 257 1.23 -19.97 -6.77
N SER A 258 1.76 -18.85 -6.29
CA SER A 258 2.72 -18.83 -5.19
C SER A 258 2.07 -18.71 -3.81
N GLY A 259 0.81 -18.23 -3.74
CA GLY A 259 0.06 -18.06 -2.48
C GLY A 259 0.75 -17.13 -1.49
N ILE A 260 1.57 -16.20 -2.00
CA ILE A 260 2.42 -15.35 -1.17
C ILE A 260 1.59 -14.23 -0.51
N TRP A 261 0.50 -13.79 -1.14
CA TRP A 261 -0.27 -12.65 -0.66
C TRP A 261 -1.79 -12.88 -0.72
N ALA A 262 -2.53 -12.25 0.20
CA ALA A 262 -3.96 -12.49 0.37
C ALA A 262 -4.85 -11.73 -0.63
N SER A 263 -4.31 -10.73 -1.34
CA SER A 263 -5.08 -9.76 -2.13
C SER A 263 -4.61 -9.60 -3.59
N GLU A 264 -3.94 -10.62 -4.14
CA GLU A 264 -3.31 -10.59 -5.47
C GLU A 264 -4.30 -10.35 -6.62
N GLN A 265 -5.50 -10.94 -6.50
CA GLN A 265 -6.60 -10.72 -7.44
C GLN A 265 -7.07 -9.26 -7.44
N GLY A 266 -7.06 -8.60 -6.29
CA GLY A 266 -7.51 -7.22 -6.13
C GLY A 266 -6.55 -6.24 -6.80
N VAL A 267 -5.25 -6.46 -6.65
CA VAL A 267 -4.20 -5.64 -7.28
C VAL A 267 -4.26 -5.77 -8.80
N THR A 268 -4.39 -7.00 -9.31
CA THR A 268 -4.56 -7.28 -10.75
C THR A 268 -5.77 -6.55 -11.31
N PHE A 269 -6.92 -6.74 -10.67
CA PHE A 269 -8.18 -6.10 -11.06
C PHE A 269 -8.04 -4.59 -11.07
N PHE A 270 -7.46 -4.01 -10.02
CA PHE A 270 -7.35 -2.56 -9.87
C PHE A 270 -6.43 -1.93 -10.92
N GLY A 271 -5.31 -2.59 -11.25
CA GLY A 271 -4.42 -2.17 -12.34
C GLY A 271 -5.14 -2.15 -13.70
N ILE A 272 -5.84 -3.24 -14.04
CA ILE A 272 -6.62 -3.35 -15.29
C ILE A 272 -7.77 -2.33 -15.31
N PHE A 273 -8.47 -2.14 -14.20
CA PHE A 273 -9.53 -1.15 -14.09
C PHE A 273 -9.02 0.25 -14.39
N CYS A 274 -7.89 0.65 -13.81
CA CYS A 274 -7.29 1.96 -14.06
C CYS A 274 -6.90 2.15 -15.54
N VAL A 275 -6.31 1.12 -16.17
CA VAL A 275 -5.99 1.15 -17.60
C VAL A 275 -7.25 1.33 -18.44
N ARG A 276 -8.30 0.55 -18.18
CA ARG A 276 -9.57 0.67 -18.91
C ARG A 276 -10.27 1.99 -18.65
N LEU A 277 -10.15 2.54 -17.45
CA LEU A 277 -10.74 3.84 -17.11
C LEU A 277 -10.12 4.95 -17.93
N VAL A 278 -8.78 4.98 -18.03
CA VAL A 278 -8.05 5.97 -18.83
C VAL A 278 -8.36 5.82 -20.33
N ARG A 279 -8.68 4.60 -20.80
CA ARG A 279 -9.11 4.33 -22.18
C ARG A 279 -10.60 4.58 -22.47
N GLY A 280 -11.40 4.93 -21.47
CA GLY A 280 -12.86 5.04 -21.64
C GLY A 280 -13.56 3.70 -21.89
N ARG A 281 -13.00 2.59 -21.38
CA ARG A 281 -13.49 1.21 -21.55
C ARG A 281 -14.00 0.56 -20.25
N VAL A 282 -14.27 1.34 -19.21
CA VAL A 282 -14.74 0.81 -17.92
C VAL A 282 -16.15 0.22 -17.94
N ALA A 283 -16.96 0.46 -18.97
CA ALA A 283 -18.24 -0.24 -19.15
C ALA A 283 -18.04 -1.77 -19.26
N ASP A 284 -16.92 -2.23 -19.83
CA ASP A 284 -16.55 -3.65 -19.93
C ASP A 284 -16.22 -4.28 -18.56
N MET A 285 -16.20 -3.49 -17.48
CA MET A 285 -15.82 -3.90 -16.13
C MET A 285 -17.00 -4.03 -15.16
N VAL A 286 -18.26 -3.89 -15.62
CA VAL A 286 -19.43 -3.95 -14.74
C VAL A 286 -19.50 -5.28 -13.96
N GLU A 287 -19.46 -6.42 -14.66
CA GLU A 287 -19.55 -7.73 -14.00
C GLU A 287 -18.36 -8.01 -13.06
N PRO A 288 -17.09 -7.81 -13.49
CA PRO A 288 -15.96 -7.91 -12.58
C PRO A 288 -16.02 -6.98 -11.36
N ALA A 289 -16.48 -5.73 -11.53
CA ALA A 289 -16.60 -4.78 -10.43
C ALA A 289 -17.75 -5.13 -9.48
N ALA A 290 -18.86 -5.66 -9.99
CA ALA A 290 -19.98 -6.13 -9.18
C ALA A 290 -19.59 -7.33 -8.33
N TRP A 291 -18.87 -8.30 -8.92
CA TRP A 291 -18.29 -9.40 -8.17
C TRP A 291 -17.36 -8.90 -7.06
N MET A 292 -16.51 -7.92 -7.38
CA MET A 292 -15.56 -7.35 -6.42
C MET A 292 -16.25 -6.64 -5.25
N ALA A 293 -17.25 -5.81 -5.54
CA ALA A 293 -18.05 -5.14 -4.52
C ALA A 293 -18.77 -6.15 -3.61
N GLY A 294 -19.23 -7.28 -4.17
CA GLY A 294 -19.85 -8.35 -3.41
C GLY A 294 -18.87 -9.14 -2.52
N GLN A 295 -17.63 -9.37 -2.98
CA GLN A 295 -16.61 -10.07 -2.19
C GLN A 295 -15.97 -9.20 -1.12
N TRP A 296 -15.81 -7.90 -1.40
CA TRP A 296 -15.14 -6.95 -0.51
C TRP A 296 -16.00 -5.71 -0.21
N PRO A 297 -17.17 -5.90 0.43
CA PRO A 297 -18.05 -4.79 0.80
C PRO A 297 -17.42 -3.88 1.87
N HIS A 298 -16.44 -4.39 2.63
CA HIS A 298 -15.70 -3.61 3.64
C HIS A 298 -14.67 -2.63 3.04
N ILE A 299 -14.33 -2.77 1.76
CA ILE A 299 -13.41 -1.85 1.06
C ILE A 299 -14.23 -0.81 0.32
N SER A 300 -14.38 0.40 0.87
CA SER A 300 -15.24 1.44 0.29
C SER A 300 -14.91 1.83 -1.15
N ALA A 301 -13.66 1.63 -1.59
CA ALA A 301 -13.25 1.89 -2.97
C ALA A 301 -13.94 0.96 -3.99
N THR A 302 -14.40 -0.24 -3.61
CA THR A 302 -15.07 -1.16 -4.55
C THR A 302 -16.40 -0.60 -5.06
N ALA A 303 -17.14 0.11 -4.19
CA ALA A 303 -18.35 0.86 -4.55
C ALA A 303 -18.05 1.96 -5.58
N ASP A 304 -16.96 2.71 -5.40
CA ASP A 304 -16.53 3.75 -6.35
C ASP A 304 -16.21 3.17 -7.74
N LEU A 305 -15.53 2.02 -7.79
CA LEU A 305 -15.19 1.31 -9.03
C LEU A 305 -16.44 0.78 -9.75
N LEU A 306 -17.36 0.16 -9.01
CA LEU A 306 -18.62 -0.33 -9.55
C LEU A 306 -19.48 0.80 -10.12
N ALA A 307 -19.62 1.91 -9.39
CA ALA A 307 -20.39 3.06 -9.86
C ALA A 307 -19.82 3.67 -11.14
N LEU A 308 -18.48 3.78 -11.26
CA LEU A 308 -17.83 4.25 -12.49
C LEU A 308 -18.11 3.33 -13.68
N ALA A 309 -18.05 2.00 -13.49
CA ALA A 309 -18.36 1.04 -14.55
C ALA A 309 -19.84 1.08 -14.97
N LEU A 310 -20.76 1.14 -14.00
CA LEU A 310 -22.21 1.24 -14.23
C LEU A 310 -22.58 2.55 -14.94
N ALA A 311 -22.02 3.68 -14.51
CA ALA A 311 -22.25 4.97 -15.15
C ALA A 311 -21.75 4.98 -16.60
N ALA A 312 -20.57 4.40 -16.86
CA ALA A 312 -20.05 4.25 -18.23
C ALA A 312 -20.92 3.34 -19.12
N ALA A 313 -21.64 2.39 -18.53
CA ALA A 313 -22.62 1.54 -19.22
C ALA A 313 -24.02 2.17 -19.35
N GLY A 314 -24.22 3.43 -18.92
CA GLY A 314 -25.52 4.12 -18.94
C GLY A 314 -26.49 3.70 -17.84
N ARG A 315 -26.03 2.93 -16.83
CA ARG A 315 -26.82 2.39 -15.72
C ARG A 315 -26.75 3.29 -14.49
N THR A 316 -27.08 4.57 -14.65
CA THR A 316 -26.83 5.61 -13.63
C THR A 316 -27.57 5.38 -12.31
N ASP A 317 -28.81 4.88 -12.34
CA ASP A 317 -29.56 4.64 -11.10
C ASP A 317 -28.97 3.48 -10.28
N GLU A 318 -28.43 2.47 -10.95
CA GLU A 318 -27.69 1.40 -10.30
C GLU A 318 -26.35 1.92 -9.75
N ALA A 319 -25.69 2.81 -10.49
CA ALA A 319 -24.45 3.44 -10.03
C ALA A 319 -24.67 4.26 -8.75
N ARG A 320 -25.80 4.98 -8.62
CA ARG A 320 -26.18 5.70 -7.40
C ARG A 320 -26.43 4.75 -6.23
N ARG A 321 -27.21 3.69 -6.45
CA ARG A 321 -27.48 2.67 -5.42
C ARG A 321 -26.20 2.01 -4.91
N ALA A 322 -25.25 1.73 -5.81
CA ALA A 322 -24.00 1.07 -5.47
C ALA A 322 -23.14 1.86 -4.44
N VAL A 323 -23.40 3.15 -4.26
CA VAL A 323 -22.56 4.03 -3.42
C VAL A 323 -23.31 4.66 -2.25
N GLU A 324 -24.56 4.26 -2.00
CA GLU A 324 -25.35 4.73 -0.85
C GLU A 324 -24.63 4.48 0.48
N ASP A 325 -23.96 3.33 0.60
CA ASP A 325 -23.19 2.93 1.79
C ASP A 325 -21.66 3.10 1.61
N ALA A 326 -21.22 3.92 0.64
CA ALA A 326 -19.79 4.11 0.39
C ALA A 326 -19.13 4.84 1.57
N GLY A 327 -18.36 4.08 2.38
CA GLY A 327 -17.58 4.61 3.49
C GLY A 327 -16.40 5.52 3.10
N PRO A 328 -15.63 6.00 4.10
CA PRO A 328 -14.49 6.89 3.85
C PRO A 328 -13.38 6.24 3.03
N VAL A 329 -12.57 7.05 2.34
CA VAL A 329 -11.37 6.56 1.67
C VAL A 329 -10.33 6.15 2.72
N ARG A 330 -9.77 4.94 2.55
CA ARG A 330 -8.75 4.38 3.44
C ARG A 330 -7.45 5.20 3.37
N PRO A 331 -6.90 5.70 4.50
CA PRO A 331 -5.71 6.56 4.51
C PRO A 331 -4.39 5.77 4.44
N ASP A 332 -4.20 5.03 3.35
CA ASP A 332 -3.02 4.20 3.07
C ASP A 332 -2.37 4.51 1.71
N TYR A 333 -1.52 3.60 1.22
CA TYR A 333 -0.79 3.74 -0.04
C TYR A 333 -1.68 3.90 -1.29
N PHE A 334 -2.99 3.60 -1.21
CA PHE A 334 -3.97 3.87 -2.26
C PHE A 334 -4.79 5.15 -2.06
N TYR A 335 -4.62 5.87 -0.96
CA TYR A 335 -5.44 7.02 -0.58
C TYR A 335 -5.65 8.02 -1.72
N GLU A 336 -4.57 8.52 -2.33
CA GLU A 336 -4.62 9.52 -3.41
C GLU A 336 -5.34 8.98 -4.65
N LEU A 337 -5.13 7.70 -4.98
CA LEU A 337 -5.75 7.07 -6.15
C LEU A 337 -7.24 6.82 -5.93
N ALA A 338 -7.61 6.27 -4.76
CA ALA A 338 -9.00 6.03 -4.39
C ALA A 338 -9.78 7.35 -4.29
N LEU A 339 -9.17 8.41 -3.75
CA LEU A 339 -9.78 9.74 -3.70
C LEU A 339 -9.96 10.35 -5.10
N ALA A 340 -9.00 10.17 -6.01
CA ALA A 340 -9.14 10.60 -7.40
C ALA A 340 -10.21 9.80 -8.18
N LEU A 341 -10.41 8.52 -7.87
CA LEU A 341 -11.52 7.72 -8.41
C LEU A 341 -12.87 8.21 -7.87
N ARG A 342 -12.95 8.53 -6.57
CA ARG A 342 -14.15 9.12 -5.96
C ARG A 342 -14.48 10.49 -6.53
N ALA A 343 -13.47 11.30 -6.84
CA ALA A 343 -13.65 12.55 -7.57
C ALA A 343 -14.30 12.34 -8.95
N ARG A 344 -13.80 11.36 -9.73
CA ARG A 344 -14.43 11.01 -11.02
C ARG A 344 -15.86 10.51 -10.85
N ARG A 345 -16.12 9.72 -9.80
CA ARG A 345 -17.48 9.29 -9.45
C ARG A 345 -18.40 10.50 -9.22
N ALA A 346 -17.95 11.48 -8.44
CA ALA A 346 -18.72 12.70 -8.15
C ALA A 346 -19.15 13.41 -9.44
N ILE A 347 -18.23 13.55 -10.40
CA ILE A 347 -18.49 14.18 -11.69
C ILE A 347 -19.52 13.37 -12.50
N VAL A 348 -19.32 12.05 -12.68
CA VAL A 348 -20.20 11.25 -13.55
C VAL A 348 -21.61 11.05 -12.98
N LEU A 349 -21.77 11.08 -11.65
CA LEU A 349 -23.07 10.98 -10.99
C LEU A 349 -23.77 12.33 -10.79
N GLY A 350 -23.06 13.44 -11.05
CA GLY A 350 -23.59 14.79 -10.91
C GLY A 350 -23.71 15.26 -9.45
N ASP A 351 -22.73 14.95 -8.61
CA ASP A 351 -22.71 15.29 -7.18
C ASP A 351 -21.77 16.47 -6.89
N PRO A 352 -22.28 17.72 -6.83
CA PRO A 352 -21.46 18.91 -6.57
C PRO A 352 -20.92 18.98 -5.14
N GLY A 353 -21.62 18.40 -4.16
CA GLY A 353 -21.19 18.41 -2.77
C GLY A 353 -19.93 17.56 -2.60
N LEU A 354 -19.99 16.31 -3.05
CA LEU A 354 -18.85 15.41 -3.04
C LEU A 354 -17.69 15.91 -3.92
N ALA A 355 -17.99 16.53 -5.07
CA ALA A 355 -16.97 17.10 -5.92
C ALA A 355 -16.18 18.20 -5.22
N ALA A 356 -16.85 19.09 -4.45
CA ALA A 356 -16.18 20.12 -3.67
C ALA A 356 -15.32 19.53 -2.54
N GLU A 357 -15.81 18.50 -1.84
CA GLU A 357 -15.04 17.77 -0.83
C GLU A 357 -13.79 17.11 -1.41
N CYS A 358 -13.92 16.42 -2.54
CA CYS A 358 -12.80 15.79 -3.23
C CYS A 358 -11.79 16.81 -3.73
N LEU A 359 -12.24 17.96 -4.24
CA LEU A 359 -11.36 19.04 -4.69
C LEU A 359 -10.51 19.56 -3.52
N ALA A 360 -11.13 19.85 -2.37
CA ALA A 360 -10.42 20.30 -1.18
C ALA A 360 -9.42 19.26 -0.66
N ALA A 361 -9.81 17.98 -0.66
CA ALA A 361 -8.96 16.89 -0.17
C ALA A 361 -7.79 16.56 -1.12
N LEU A 362 -7.96 16.71 -2.44
CA LEU A 362 -6.93 16.45 -3.45
C LEU A 362 -5.98 17.63 -3.67
N LEU A 363 -6.39 18.86 -3.33
CA LEU A 363 -5.61 20.07 -3.60
C LEU A 363 -4.17 20.01 -3.04
N PRO A 364 -3.90 19.50 -1.81
CA PRO A 364 -2.53 19.35 -1.31
C PRO A 364 -1.65 18.43 -2.14
N PHE A 365 -2.24 17.57 -2.99
CA PHE A 365 -1.57 16.57 -3.83
C PHE A 365 -1.48 17.00 -5.30
N ALA A 366 -1.64 18.30 -5.61
CA ALA A 366 -1.71 18.79 -7.00
C ALA A 366 -0.45 18.51 -7.85
N ASP A 367 0.71 18.27 -7.24
CA ASP A 367 1.96 17.88 -7.91
C ASP A 367 2.21 16.36 -7.91
N HIS A 368 1.24 15.56 -7.45
CA HIS A 368 1.34 14.10 -7.41
C HIS A 368 0.72 13.45 -8.66
N ILE A 369 1.09 12.18 -8.84
CA ILE A 369 0.43 11.23 -9.74
C ILE A 369 -0.51 10.38 -8.89
N ALA A 370 -1.76 10.21 -9.32
CA ALA A 370 -2.69 9.30 -8.66
C ALA A 370 -2.09 7.88 -8.64
N GLY A 371 -1.86 7.34 -7.44
CA GLY A 371 -1.25 6.02 -7.25
C GLY A 371 0.28 6.00 -7.31
N GLY A 372 0.94 7.16 -7.38
CA GLY A 372 2.41 7.25 -7.30
C GLY A 372 2.99 6.72 -6.00
N ALA A 373 2.24 6.77 -4.89
CA ALA A 373 2.65 6.25 -3.60
C ALA A 373 2.69 4.72 -3.53
N SER A 374 1.76 4.02 -4.18
CA SER A 374 1.77 2.56 -4.29
C SER A 374 2.67 2.08 -5.43
N ALA A 375 2.73 2.87 -6.51
CA ALA A 375 3.38 2.56 -7.78
C ALA A 375 2.93 1.21 -8.38
N VAL A 376 1.66 0.88 -8.10
CA VAL A 376 0.95 -0.30 -8.62
C VAL A 376 0.04 0.05 -9.80
N ALA A 377 -0.70 1.16 -9.70
CA ALA A 377 -1.71 1.56 -10.68
C ALA A 377 -1.78 3.08 -10.74
N THR A 378 -2.29 3.64 -11.83
CA THR A 378 -2.46 5.09 -11.97
C THR A 378 -3.60 5.44 -12.90
N ILE A 379 -4.22 6.60 -12.67
CA ILE A 379 -5.17 7.24 -13.59
C ILE A 379 -4.66 8.59 -14.11
N GLY A 380 -3.36 8.88 -13.90
CA GLY A 380 -2.69 10.10 -14.35
C GLY A 380 -2.43 11.14 -13.25
N PRO A 381 -2.06 12.36 -13.62
CA PRO A 381 -1.78 13.46 -12.69
C PRO A 381 -3.02 13.81 -11.86
N ILE A 382 -2.85 14.03 -10.54
CA ILE A 382 -3.94 14.52 -9.67
C ILE A 382 -4.47 15.86 -10.17
N ALA A 383 -3.59 16.71 -10.69
CA ALA A 383 -3.94 17.98 -11.31
C ALA A 383 -4.93 17.85 -12.48
N GLN A 384 -4.96 16.72 -13.21
CA GLN A 384 -5.99 16.49 -14.23
C GLN A 384 -7.36 16.41 -13.56
N THR A 385 -7.47 15.59 -12.52
CA THR A 385 -8.72 15.38 -11.76
C THR A 385 -9.17 16.66 -11.03
N LEU A 386 -8.24 17.46 -10.50
CA LEU A 386 -8.55 18.78 -9.95
C LEU A 386 -9.11 19.73 -11.00
N GLY A 387 -8.56 19.72 -12.23
CA GLY A 387 -9.10 20.49 -13.34
C GLY A 387 -10.51 20.06 -13.71
N ASP A 388 -10.74 18.75 -13.80
CA ASP A 388 -12.05 18.18 -14.12
C ASP A 388 -13.11 18.52 -13.04
N LEU A 389 -12.73 18.46 -11.77
CA LEU A 389 -13.58 18.87 -10.65
C LEU A 389 -13.91 20.37 -10.70
N ALA A 390 -12.91 21.23 -10.90
CA ALA A 390 -13.11 22.67 -10.97
C ALA A 390 -14.01 23.05 -12.17
N ALA A 391 -13.82 22.40 -13.33
CA ALA A 391 -14.68 22.60 -14.50
C ALA A 391 -16.13 22.17 -14.21
N PHE A 392 -16.32 20.99 -13.60
CA PHE A 392 -17.63 20.49 -13.19
C PHE A 392 -18.33 21.43 -12.20
N LEU A 393 -17.58 22.05 -11.29
CA LEU A 393 -18.07 23.03 -10.31
C LEU A 393 -18.27 24.44 -10.89
N GLY A 394 -18.09 24.64 -12.20
CA GLY A 394 -18.28 25.92 -12.87
C GLY A 394 -17.17 26.94 -12.58
N ARG A 395 -15.93 26.48 -12.36
CA ARG A 395 -14.76 27.31 -12.03
C ARG A 395 -13.67 27.21 -13.13
N PRO A 396 -13.91 27.79 -14.32
CA PRO A 396 -13.03 27.60 -15.48
C PRO A 396 -11.60 28.12 -15.30
N ASP A 397 -11.41 29.23 -14.60
CA ASP A 397 -10.05 29.78 -14.36
C ASP A 397 -9.22 28.88 -13.43
N GLU A 398 -9.85 28.35 -12.38
CA GLU A 398 -9.25 27.36 -11.48
C GLU A 398 -8.92 26.07 -12.25
N ALA A 399 -9.86 25.59 -13.07
CA ALA A 399 -9.65 24.42 -13.93
C ALA A 399 -8.46 24.60 -14.88
N ALA A 400 -8.36 25.76 -15.54
CA ALA A 400 -7.24 26.08 -16.42
C ALA A 400 -5.89 26.09 -15.69
N GLY A 401 -5.85 26.57 -14.44
CA GLY A 401 -4.68 26.49 -13.56
C GLY A 401 -4.23 25.06 -13.32
N HIS A 402 -5.18 24.17 -13.00
CA HIS A 402 -4.92 22.75 -12.75
C HIS A 402 -4.49 21.99 -14.01
N TYR A 403 -5.11 22.22 -15.16
CA TYR A 403 -4.67 21.57 -16.41
C TYR A 403 -3.25 21.96 -16.81
N ARG A 404 -2.83 23.23 -16.60
CA ARG A 404 -1.42 23.63 -16.78
C ARG A 404 -0.48 22.91 -15.82
N GLN A 405 -0.91 22.68 -14.57
CA GLN A 405 -0.14 21.87 -13.62
C GLN A 405 -0.05 20.40 -14.07
N ALA A 406 -1.13 19.82 -14.60
CA ALA A 406 -1.12 18.46 -15.14
C ALA A 406 -0.11 18.30 -16.30
N ILE A 407 -0.02 19.30 -17.19
CA ILE A 407 1.01 19.34 -18.25
C ILE A 407 2.42 19.35 -17.65
N ARG A 408 2.67 20.15 -16.59
CA ARG A 408 3.98 20.18 -15.91
C ARG A 408 4.35 18.82 -15.30
N VAL A 409 3.39 18.19 -14.60
CA VAL A 409 3.58 16.85 -14.00
C VAL A 409 3.86 15.81 -15.08
N ALA A 410 3.09 15.81 -16.15
CA ALA A 410 3.26 14.91 -17.29
C ALA A 410 4.62 15.10 -17.98
N GLY A 411 5.07 16.35 -18.14
CA GLY A 411 6.40 16.68 -18.67
C GLY A 411 7.54 16.17 -17.79
N ALA A 412 7.44 16.34 -16.46
CA ALA A 412 8.44 15.82 -15.51
C ALA A 412 8.54 14.28 -15.55
N MET A 413 7.44 13.61 -15.86
CA MET A 413 7.38 12.16 -16.02
C MET A 413 7.72 11.65 -17.43
N GLY A 414 7.81 12.55 -18.42
CA GLY A 414 7.97 12.16 -19.82
C GLY A 414 6.75 11.45 -20.42
N VAL A 415 5.55 11.66 -19.87
CA VAL A 415 4.32 10.96 -20.29
C VAL A 415 3.50 11.83 -21.23
N GLU A 416 3.69 11.63 -22.54
CA GLU A 416 3.09 12.48 -23.58
C GLU A 416 1.56 12.44 -23.60
N HIS A 417 0.97 11.26 -23.43
CA HIS A 417 -0.49 11.12 -23.51
C HIS A 417 -1.23 11.85 -22.38
N TRP A 418 -0.62 11.99 -21.19
CA TRP A 418 -1.16 12.85 -20.13
C TRP A 418 -1.07 14.33 -20.48
N SER A 419 0.05 14.75 -21.07
CA SER A 419 0.22 16.14 -21.52
C SER A 419 -0.83 16.51 -22.58
N ARG A 420 -1.09 15.62 -23.54
CA ARG A 420 -2.14 15.80 -24.55
C ARG A 420 -3.53 15.89 -23.93
N ALA A 421 -3.90 14.95 -23.06
CA ALA A 421 -5.20 14.96 -22.40
C ALA A 421 -5.45 16.28 -21.63
N ALA A 422 -4.45 16.76 -20.88
CA ALA A 422 -4.55 18.02 -20.15
C ALA A 422 -4.65 19.24 -21.08
N ALA A 423 -3.89 19.25 -22.18
CA ALA A 423 -3.95 20.32 -23.17
C ALA A 423 -5.30 20.34 -23.90
N ASP A 424 -5.89 19.18 -24.18
CA ASP A 424 -7.20 19.05 -24.81
C ASP A 424 -8.30 19.57 -23.88
N ALA A 425 -8.27 19.18 -22.60
CA ALA A 425 -9.19 19.68 -21.58
C ALA A 425 -9.08 21.20 -21.39
N LEU A 426 -7.85 21.74 -21.38
CA LEU A 426 -7.62 23.19 -21.33
C LEU A 426 -8.21 23.92 -22.54
N ARG A 427 -8.13 23.36 -23.75
CA ARG A 427 -8.75 23.97 -24.95
C ARG A 427 -10.28 23.90 -24.90
N ALA A 428 -10.83 22.84 -24.31
CA ALA A 428 -12.28 22.64 -24.19
C ALA A 428 -12.97 23.67 -23.27
N LEU A 429 -12.23 24.30 -22.34
CA LEU A 429 -12.76 25.38 -21.50
C LEU A 429 -13.14 26.65 -22.28
N GLY A 430 -12.68 26.78 -23.54
CA GLY A 430 -12.81 28.00 -24.34
C GLY A 430 -11.76 29.06 -23.96
N ALA A 431 -11.57 30.06 -24.83
CA ALA A 431 -10.78 31.23 -24.47
C ALA A 431 -11.58 32.06 -23.44
N PRO A 432 -10.95 32.62 -22.39
CA PRO A 432 -11.60 33.63 -21.57
C PRO A 432 -12.08 34.74 -22.51
N ALA A 433 -13.32 35.20 -22.35
CA ALA A 433 -13.72 36.46 -22.98
C ALA A 433 -12.74 37.53 -22.51
N ALA A 434 -12.03 38.14 -23.46
CA ALA A 434 -10.96 39.12 -23.24
C ALA A 434 -11.44 40.38 -22.51
#